data_AF-A0A2G3JYM8-F1
#
_entry.id   AF-A0A2G3JYM8-F1
#
_cell.length_a   1.000
_cell.length_b   1.000
_cell.length_c   1.000
_cell.angle_alpha   90.00
_cell.angle_beta   90.00
_cell.angle_gamma   90.00
#
_symmetry.space_group_name_H-M   'P 1'
#
loop_
_entity.id
_entity.type
_entity.pdbx_description
1 polymer ?
#
loop_
_entity_poly.entity_id
_entity_poly.type
_entity_poly.pdbx_seq_one_letter_code
_entity_poly.pdbx_strand_id
1 'polypeptide(L)'
;MWRRLLWTVLAGLTACMPAPKTLEIKPVLPLAESGELVVLIRNGSTSFYIDAEGKYAGLDYDLVTRFADEVGVKVRFVVAPRASEMTNRLARHEAHLAVGITQQANKKIVVGPPYLTLQPVLVYRSTQRKPRDLADLGNSNVMVSNLLAPSIRAIEAMYPTLRWQEAEHQDTEELIEHVDSGLIDYAIVSTHSAAVAQNYYPGVDMAFKAAGPQPFSWGWLSDAPPKFADQINRFFKRIQDDGTLARLIDRYYGHAKRLQPIDATTFLSRRNSILPHFRAMFVEAEASQGIDWRMLAALAYQESHWDPYATSSFGVRGMMMLTNDTADRLGVSDRLDAVQSIQGGAKYINLLKDKLPARIPEPDRTWLALAGYNIGMAHLEDARILAKRQKKNPDSWTDLKTVIPLLRNYEYFSTLKYGFARGGETVIFVENVRSYYDILVRFEHPVKPMFPPFNEQVTVTNPENIRLGIDAAAKTAQENEKRAKLAPPPGIEPRIAP
;
A
#
# COMPACT_ATOMS: atom_id res chain seq x y z
N MET A 1 -21.28 35.50 62.54
CA MET A 1 -21.86 34.16 62.24
C MET A 1 -22.30 34.07 60.78
N TRP A 2 -21.37 34.33 59.85
CA TRP A 2 -21.57 34.24 58.40
C TRP A 2 -20.31 33.60 57.82
N ARG A 3 -20.41 32.32 57.44
CA ARG A 3 -19.45 31.50 56.65
C ARG A 3 -19.69 30.03 57.02
N ARG A 4 -20.79 29.44 56.54
CA ARG A 4 -21.08 27.99 56.52
C ARG A 4 -22.46 27.74 55.89
N LEU A 5 -22.66 28.18 54.64
CA LEU A 5 -23.85 27.84 53.87
C LEU A 5 -23.58 28.07 52.37
N LEU A 6 -22.56 27.37 51.86
CA LEU A 6 -22.20 27.41 50.44
C LEU A 6 -21.46 26.12 50.03
N TRP A 7 -21.92 24.97 50.54
CA TRP A 7 -21.35 23.65 50.21
C TRP A 7 -22.41 22.52 50.16
N THR A 8 -23.66 22.84 49.84
CA THR A 8 -24.74 21.84 49.71
C THR A 8 -25.79 22.18 48.63
N VAL A 9 -25.38 22.80 47.50
CA VAL A 9 -26.26 22.88 46.30
C VAL A 9 -25.46 22.66 44.99
N LEU A 10 -24.33 21.95 45.05
CA LEU A 10 -23.58 21.54 43.83
C LEU A 10 -23.40 20.01 43.75
N ALA A 11 -24.41 19.26 44.19
CA ALA A 11 -24.45 17.80 44.12
C ALA A 11 -25.75 17.28 43.48
N GLY A 12 -26.38 18.06 42.60
CA GLY A 12 -27.71 17.75 42.04
C GLY A 12 -27.90 18.06 40.56
N LEU A 13 -26.82 18.23 39.78
CA LEU A 13 -26.90 18.45 38.32
C LEU A 13 -25.86 17.62 37.54
N THR A 14 -25.60 16.39 37.98
CA THR A 14 -24.92 15.37 37.19
C THR A 14 -25.85 14.19 36.98
N ALA A 15 -26.93 14.40 36.25
CA ALA A 15 -27.79 13.32 35.79
C ALA A 15 -28.21 13.59 34.33
N CYS A 16 -28.00 12.57 33.51
CA CYS A 16 -28.41 12.45 32.12
C CYS A 16 -27.59 13.24 31.07
N MET A 17 -26.28 12.99 31.04
CA MET A 17 -25.68 12.74 29.72
C MET A 17 -26.08 11.31 29.32
N PRO A 18 -26.73 11.08 28.17
CA PRO A 18 -26.94 9.73 27.68
C PRO A 18 -25.56 9.07 27.56
N ALA A 19 -25.40 7.90 28.18
CA ALA A 19 -24.22 7.07 27.94
C ALA A 19 -24.01 6.98 26.41
N PRO A 20 -22.78 7.13 25.90
CA PRO A 20 -22.54 6.93 24.47
C PRO A 20 -23.15 5.58 24.11
N LYS A 21 -24.09 5.57 23.15
CA LYS A 21 -24.69 4.33 22.64
C LYS A 21 -23.53 3.42 22.25
N THR A 22 -23.24 2.42 23.08
CA THR A 22 -22.40 1.29 22.69
C THR A 22 -23.13 0.67 21.52
N LEU A 23 -22.61 0.85 20.30
CA LEU A 23 -23.08 0.07 19.15
C LEU A 23 -23.04 -1.39 19.58
N GLU A 24 -24.19 -2.06 19.66
CA GLU A 24 -24.23 -3.51 19.80
C GLU A 24 -23.61 -4.10 18.53
N ILE A 25 -22.35 -4.48 18.61
CA ILE A 25 -21.65 -5.13 17.50
C ILE A 25 -22.13 -6.59 17.47
N LYS A 26 -22.96 -6.92 16.48
CA LYS A 26 -23.47 -8.29 16.28
C LYS A 26 -22.43 -9.16 15.58
N PRO A 27 -22.36 -10.46 15.90
CA PRO A 27 -21.59 -11.44 15.14
C PRO A 27 -21.90 -11.38 13.64
N VAL A 28 -20.89 -11.61 12.81
CA VAL A 28 -21.07 -11.71 11.35
C VAL A 28 -21.76 -13.03 11.01
N LEU A 29 -22.65 -12.98 10.01
CA LEU A 29 -23.27 -14.18 9.47
C LEU A 29 -22.24 -15.04 8.75
N PRO A 30 -22.32 -16.38 8.83
CA PRO A 30 -21.41 -17.27 8.12
C PRO A 30 -21.25 -16.89 6.64
N LEU A 31 -20.04 -17.04 6.10
CA LEU A 31 -19.73 -16.69 4.71
C LEU A 31 -20.68 -17.34 3.69
N ALA A 32 -21.12 -18.57 3.97
CA ALA A 32 -22.06 -19.31 3.13
C ALA A 32 -23.47 -18.68 3.07
N GLU A 33 -23.85 -17.91 4.09
CA GLU A 33 -25.14 -17.23 4.18
C GLU A 33 -25.06 -15.79 3.68
N SER A 34 -23.98 -15.08 4.02
CA SER A 34 -23.82 -13.66 3.68
C SER A 34 -23.28 -13.40 2.27
N GLY A 35 -22.48 -14.32 1.73
CA GLY A 35 -21.71 -14.08 0.50
C GLY A 35 -20.67 -12.95 0.64
N GLU A 36 -20.39 -12.51 1.87
CA GLU A 36 -19.50 -11.40 2.20
C GLU A 36 -18.40 -11.84 3.18
N LEU A 37 -17.14 -11.66 2.77
CA LEU A 37 -15.97 -11.86 3.60
C LEU A 37 -15.65 -10.58 4.38
N VAL A 38 -15.96 -10.58 5.66
CA VAL A 38 -15.60 -9.50 6.59
C VAL A 38 -14.18 -9.70 7.10
N VAL A 39 -13.30 -8.73 6.85
CA VAL A 39 -11.85 -8.82 7.10
C VAL A 39 -11.38 -7.69 8.02
N LEU A 40 -10.80 -8.05 9.16
CA LEU A 40 -10.09 -7.12 10.03
C LEU A 40 -8.70 -6.83 9.45
N ILE A 41 -8.43 -5.55 9.23
CA ILE A 41 -7.20 -5.07 8.60
C ILE A 41 -6.66 -3.85 9.33
N ARG A 42 -5.37 -3.58 9.11
CA ARG A 42 -4.66 -2.44 9.68
C ARG A 42 -4.40 -1.36 8.63
N ASN A 43 -4.63 -0.11 9.00
CA ASN A 43 -4.16 1.00 8.20
C ASN A 43 -2.63 1.12 8.31
N GLY A 44 -1.96 1.20 7.18
CA GLY A 44 -0.51 1.29 7.11
C GLY A 44 -0.04 1.42 5.67
N SER A 45 1.09 2.10 5.49
CA SER A 45 1.66 2.45 4.18
C SER A 45 1.96 1.26 3.27
N THR A 46 2.01 0.04 3.82
CA THR A 46 2.23 -1.19 3.05
C THR A 46 1.19 -2.28 3.32
N SER A 47 0.22 -2.07 4.21
CA SER A 47 -0.85 -3.04 4.53
C SER A 47 -2.17 -2.71 3.84
N PHE A 48 -2.74 -1.55 4.14
CA PHE A 48 -3.99 -1.01 3.59
C PHE A 48 -3.96 0.51 3.72
N TYR A 49 -4.03 1.21 2.60
CA TYR A 49 -4.07 2.65 2.51
C TYR A 49 -4.81 3.08 1.24
N ILE A 50 -5.02 4.38 1.04
CA ILE A 50 -5.47 4.92 -0.23
C ILE A 50 -4.26 5.48 -0.97
N ASP A 51 -4.01 4.97 -2.17
CA ASP A 51 -2.93 5.42 -3.04
C ASP A 51 -3.17 6.83 -3.57
N ALA A 52 -2.15 7.38 -4.20
CA ALA A 52 -2.14 8.73 -4.76
C ALA A 52 -3.31 9.00 -5.73
N GLU A 53 -3.81 7.97 -6.40
CA GLU A 53 -4.92 8.00 -7.34
C GLU A 53 -6.30 7.88 -6.66
N GLY A 54 -6.35 7.82 -5.34
CA GLY A 54 -7.58 7.72 -4.56
C GLY A 54 -8.16 6.30 -4.50
N LYS A 55 -7.38 5.27 -4.82
CA LYS A 55 -7.79 3.85 -4.80
C LYS A 55 -7.21 3.14 -3.58
N TYR A 56 -7.90 2.12 -3.11
CA TYR A 56 -7.35 1.27 -2.05
C TYR A 56 -6.17 0.45 -2.57
N ALA A 57 -5.11 0.41 -1.78
CA ALA A 57 -3.86 -0.30 -2.07
C ALA A 57 -3.25 -0.87 -0.78
N GLY A 58 -2.25 -1.74 -0.93
CA GLY A 58 -1.53 -2.37 0.17
C GLY A 58 -1.41 -3.88 -0.01
N LEU A 59 -0.38 -4.49 0.59
CA LEU A 59 -0.12 -5.92 0.43
C LEU A 59 -1.28 -6.76 0.95
N ASP A 60 -1.78 -6.43 2.14
CA ASP A 60 -2.86 -7.17 2.77
C ASP A 60 -4.18 -6.96 2.01
N TYR A 61 -4.43 -5.74 1.53
CA TYR A 61 -5.56 -5.41 0.66
C TYR A 61 -5.55 -6.25 -0.63
N ASP A 62 -4.41 -6.26 -1.34
CA ASP A 62 -4.27 -6.97 -2.61
C ASP A 62 -4.41 -8.48 -2.43
N LEU A 63 -3.82 -9.05 -1.37
CA LEU A 63 -3.92 -10.48 -1.08
C LEU A 63 -5.37 -10.88 -0.77
N VAL A 64 -6.08 -10.10 0.04
CA VAL A 64 -7.48 -10.37 0.40
C VAL A 64 -8.39 -10.23 -0.81
N THR A 65 -8.21 -9.18 -1.62
CA THR A 65 -9.02 -8.95 -2.82
C THR A 65 -8.87 -10.11 -3.81
N ARG A 66 -7.63 -10.54 -4.06
CA ARG A 66 -7.35 -11.71 -4.92
C ARG A 66 -7.94 -13.02 -4.39
N PHE A 67 -7.87 -13.23 -3.07
CA PHE A 67 -8.49 -14.39 -2.46
C PHE A 67 -10.01 -14.38 -2.63
N ALA A 68 -10.64 -13.22 -2.38
CA ALA A 68 -12.07 -13.06 -2.52
C ALA A 68 -12.56 -13.28 -3.96
N ASP A 69 -11.79 -12.81 -4.94
CA ASP A 69 -12.04 -13.08 -6.35
C ASP A 69 -11.96 -14.58 -6.68
N GLU A 70 -10.95 -15.27 -6.15
CA GLU A 70 -10.79 -16.72 -6.36
C GLU A 70 -11.95 -17.53 -5.77
N VAL A 71 -12.48 -17.13 -4.61
CA VAL A 71 -13.58 -17.84 -3.95
C VAL A 71 -14.97 -17.31 -4.32
N GLY A 72 -15.05 -16.21 -5.09
CA GLY A 72 -16.30 -15.63 -5.60
C GLY A 72 -17.16 -14.91 -4.57
N VAL A 73 -16.54 -14.17 -3.63
CA VAL A 73 -17.26 -13.45 -2.55
C VAL A 73 -16.98 -11.95 -2.57
N LYS A 74 -17.89 -11.16 -1.98
CA LYS A 74 -17.63 -9.73 -1.71
C LYS A 74 -16.70 -9.59 -0.51
N VAL A 75 -15.96 -8.49 -0.40
CA VAL A 75 -15.14 -8.19 0.78
C VAL A 75 -15.67 -6.95 1.49
N ARG A 76 -15.66 -6.98 2.82
CA ARG A 76 -15.84 -5.80 3.66
C ARG A 76 -14.65 -5.66 4.59
N PHE A 77 -13.88 -4.60 4.41
CA PHE A 77 -12.72 -4.31 5.24
C PHE A 77 -13.14 -3.54 6.49
N VAL A 78 -12.63 -3.99 7.63
CA VAL A 78 -12.89 -3.38 8.93
C VAL A 78 -11.56 -2.97 9.52
N VAL A 79 -11.27 -1.68 9.48
CA VAL A 79 -10.01 -1.13 9.99
C VAL A 79 -10.02 -1.22 11.52
N ALA A 80 -8.96 -1.81 12.07
CA ALA A 80 -8.71 -1.87 13.50
C ALA A 80 -7.53 -0.96 13.87
N PRO A 81 -7.64 -0.13 14.93
CA PRO A 81 -6.59 0.79 15.34
C PRO A 81 -5.43 0.09 16.05
N ARG A 82 -5.58 -1.15 16.54
CA ARG A 82 -4.47 -1.93 17.15
C ARG A 82 -4.49 -3.40 16.77
N ALA A 83 -3.31 -4.02 16.73
CA ALA A 83 -3.18 -5.46 16.45
C ALA A 83 -3.89 -6.34 17.48
N SER A 84 -3.83 -5.97 18.76
CA SER A 84 -4.56 -6.65 19.85
C SER A 84 -6.08 -6.54 19.71
N GLU A 85 -6.58 -5.47 19.10
CA GLU A 85 -8.01 -5.32 18.86
C GLU A 85 -8.51 -6.29 17.79
N MET A 86 -7.72 -6.53 16.74
CA MET A 86 -8.10 -7.48 15.69
C MET A 86 -8.34 -8.88 16.25
N THR A 87 -7.43 -9.39 17.10
CA THR A 87 -7.60 -10.72 17.68
C THR A 87 -8.77 -10.80 18.66
N ASN A 88 -9.02 -9.73 19.42
CA ASN A 88 -10.17 -9.62 20.31
C ASN A 88 -11.50 -9.57 19.55
N ARG A 89 -11.59 -8.80 18.47
CA ARG A 89 -12.80 -8.67 17.64
C ARG A 89 -13.09 -9.93 16.85
N LEU A 90 -12.03 -10.58 16.33
CA LEU A 90 -12.14 -11.90 15.73
C LEU A 90 -12.71 -12.90 16.73
N ALA A 91 -12.19 -12.95 17.97
CA ALA A 91 -12.68 -13.83 19.04
C ALA A 91 -14.15 -13.58 19.47
N ARG A 92 -14.74 -12.45 19.09
CA ARG A 92 -16.15 -12.11 19.31
C ARG A 92 -17.02 -12.35 18.08
N HIS A 93 -16.49 -12.99 17.05
CA HIS A 93 -17.16 -13.23 15.76
C HIS A 93 -17.54 -11.92 15.03
N GLU A 94 -16.81 -10.82 15.23
CA GLU A 94 -17.09 -9.56 14.52
C GLU A 94 -16.53 -9.55 13.08
N ALA A 95 -15.78 -10.59 12.69
CA ALA A 95 -15.23 -10.78 11.35
C ALA A 95 -14.93 -12.26 11.09
N HIS A 96 -14.71 -12.62 9.82
CA HIS A 96 -14.31 -13.96 9.41
C HIS A 96 -12.79 -14.17 9.46
N LEU A 97 -12.04 -13.09 9.20
CA LEU A 97 -10.60 -13.13 8.97
C LEU A 97 -9.95 -11.91 9.61
N ALA A 98 -8.78 -12.09 10.21
CA ALA A 98 -7.84 -11.01 10.53
C ALA A 98 -6.58 -11.19 9.71
N VAL A 99 -6.12 -10.14 9.05
CA VAL A 99 -4.90 -10.17 8.22
C VAL A 99 -3.79 -9.36 8.86
N GLY A 100 -2.55 -9.71 8.53
CA GLY A 100 -1.39 -9.05 9.12
C GLY A 100 -1.29 -9.24 10.63
N ILE A 101 -1.45 -10.49 11.10
CA ILE A 101 -1.23 -10.85 12.49
C ILE A 101 0.08 -11.62 12.65
N THR A 102 0.74 -11.41 13.78
CA THR A 102 1.82 -12.28 14.26
C THR A 102 1.22 -13.38 15.14
N GLN A 103 1.94 -14.50 15.28
CA GLN A 103 1.46 -15.62 16.09
C GLN A 103 1.25 -15.16 17.55
N GLN A 104 -0.01 -15.09 17.99
CA GLN A 104 -0.37 -14.77 19.37
C GLN A 104 -0.91 -16.02 20.08
N ALA A 105 -0.69 -16.09 21.40
CA ALA A 105 -1.14 -17.19 22.25
C ALA A 105 -2.66 -17.18 22.52
N ASN A 106 -3.49 -17.14 21.46
CA ASN A 106 -4.94 -17.31 21.58
C ASN A 106 -5.35 -18.66 20.99
N LYS A 107 -5.75 -19.59 21.86
CA LYS A 107 -6.15 -20.96 21.48
C LYS A 107 -7.36 -21.01 20.55
N LYS A 108 -8.17 -19.95 20.48
CA LYS A 108 -9.34 -19.86 19.59
C LYS A 108 -8.99 -19.39 18.17
N ILE A 109 -7.77 -18.89 17.94
CA ILE A 109 -7.37 -18.36 16.65
C ILE A 109 -6.40 -19.34 16.01
N VAL A 110 -6.79 -19.84 14.84
CA VAL A 110 -5.91 -20.61 13.96
C VAL A 110 -5.18 -19.62 13.07
N VAL A 111 -3.86 -19.77 12.98
CA VAL A 111 -2.98 -18.95 12.14
C VAL A 111 -2.65 -19.73 10.88
N GLY A 112 -2.83 -19.10 9.73
CA GLY A 112 -2.56 -19.69 8.42
C GLY A 112 -1.09 -19.61 7.99
N PRO A 113 -0.80 -20.02 6.74
CA PRO A 113 0.53 -19.99 6.17
C PRO A 113 1.13 -18.57 6.25
N PRO A 114 2.40 -18.43 6.64
CA PRO A 114 3.07 -17.13 6.65
C PRO A 114 3.33 -16.67 5.22
N TYR A 115 2.91 -15.44 4.90
CA TYR A 115 3.16 -14.82 3.59
C TYR A 115 4.28 -13.78 3.64
N LEU A 116 4.64 -13.32 4.84
CA LEU A 116 5.76 -12.41 5.06
C LEU A 116 6.45 -12.77 6.38
N THR A 117 7.73 -12.42 6.51
CA THR A 117 8.49 -12.56 7.76
C THR A 117 8.96 -11.19 8.21
N LEU A 118 8.53 -10.77 9.39
CA LEU A 118 8.93 -9.49 9.97
C LEU A 118 10.15 -9.72 10.85
N GLN A 119 11.28 -9.11 10.48
CA GLN A 119 12.47 -9.10 11.33
C GLN A 119 12.47 -7.80 12.15
N PRO A 120 12.32 -7.86 13.49
CA PRO A 120 12.50 -6.68 14.34
C PRO A 120 13.94 -6.18 14.24
N VAL A 121 14.10 -4.88 13.96
CA VAL A 121 15.38 -4.19 13.86
C VAL A 121 15.31 -2.90 14.66
N LEU A 122 16.39 -2.58 15.36
CA LEU A 122 16.52 -1.28 16.02
C LEU A 122 16.99 -0.25 14.99
N VAL A 123 16.29 0.88 14.92
CA VAL A 123 16.68 2.05 14.15
C VAL A 123 17.16 3.16 15.07
N TYR A 124 18.13 3.95 14.59
CA TYR A 124 18.78 5.03 15.33
C TYR A 124 19.17 6.15 14.36
N ARG A 125 19.44 7.35 14.90
CA ARG A 125 19.97 8.45 14.08
C ARG A 125 21.44 8.23 13.78
N SER A 126 21.83 8.30 12.51
CA SER A 126 23.20 8.02 12.03
C SER A 126 24.25 8.98 12.60
N THR A 127 23.84 10.16 13.11
CA THR A 127 24.72 11.11 13.81
C THR A 127 25.08 10.67 15.23
N GLN A 128 24.40 9.67 15.79
CA GLN A 128 24.66 9.13 17.12
C GLN A 128 25.56 7.90 17.04
N ARG A 129 26.15 7.51 18.17
CA ARG A 129 26.94 6.27 18.24
C ARG A 129 26.01 5.06 18.01
N LYS A 130 26.33 4.24 16.99
CA LYS A 130 25.61 2.99 16.70
C LYS A 130 25.63 2.04 17.92
N PRO A 131 24.47 1.69 18.50
CA PRO A 131 24.39 0.67 19.56
C PRO A 131 24.67 -0.71 18.96
N ARG A 132 25.27 -1.62 19.75
CA ARG A 132 25.64 -2.97 19.29
C ARG A 132 24.57 -4.01 19.64
N ASP A 133 23.89 -3.84 20.76
CA ASP A 133 22.81 -4.71 21.22
C ASP A 133 21.80 -3.95 22.11
N LEU A 134 20.82 -4.67 22.67
CA LEU A 134 19.79 -4.10 23.54
C LEU A 134 20.33 -3.66 24.91
N ALA A 135 21.47 -4.20 25.37
CA ALA A 135 22.07 -3.83 26.65
C ALA A 135 22.76 -2.46 26.58
N ASP A 136 23.23 -2.07 25.39
CA ASP A 136 23.83 -0.76 25.10
C ASP A 136 22.84 0.42 25.19
N LEU A 137 21.52 0.17 25.27
CA LEU A 137 20.50 1.22 25.20
C LEU A 137 20.34 2.02 26.51
N GLY A 138 20.78 1.50 27.65
CA GLY A 138 20.74 2.22 28.93
C GLY A 138 19.36 2.81 29.26
N ASN A 139 19.31 4.11 29.58
CA ASN A 139 18.09 4.86 29.90
C ASN A 139 17.47 5.59 28.69
N SER A 140 17.83 5.18 27.47
CA SER A 140 17.36 5.84 26.25
C SER A 140 15.85 5.68 26.06
N ASN A 141 15.23 6.63 25.36
CA ASN A 141 13.83 6.57 25.01
C ASN A 141 13.63 5.64 23.80
N VAL A 142 13.24 4.39 24.07
CA VAL A 142 12.99 3.36 23.05
C VAL A 142 11.49 3.17 22.85
N MET A 143 11.01 3.34 21.62
CA MET A 143 9.63 2.97 21.25
C MET A 143 9.59 1.73 20.35
N VAL A 144 8.60 0.87 20.54
CA VAL A 144 8.44 -0.36 19.76
C VAL A 144 7.11 -0.32 19.02
N SER A 145 7.14 -0.62 17.72
CA SER A 145 5.93 -0.79 16.93
C SER A 145 4.99 -1.81 17.60
N ASN A 146 3.70 -1.48 17.70
CA ASN A 146 2.70 -2.33 18.35
C ASN A 146 2.66 -3.77 17.82
N LEU A 147 3.03 -3.96 16.55
CA LEU A 147 3.06 -5.25 15.90
C LEU A 147 4.17 -6.16 16.45
N LEU A 148 5.27 -5.56 16.89
CA LEU A 148 6.49 -6.23 17.30
C LEU A 148 6.66 -6.24 18.82
N ALA A 149 5.88 -5.45 19.55
CA ALA A 149 5.89 -5.41 21.01
C ALA A 149 5.80 -6.80 21.68
N PRO A 150 4.97 -7.77 21.21
CA PRO A 150 4.98 -9.13 21.75
C PRO A 150 6.34 -9.83 21.63
N SER A 151 7.07 -9.61 20.54
CA SER A 151 8.40 -10.22 20.32
C SER A 151 9.48 -9.64 21.22
N ILE A 152 9.37 -8.35 21.57
CA ILE A 152 10.28 -7.69 22.53
C ILE A 152 9.96 -8.12 23.96
N ARG A 153 8.68 -8.20 24.34
CA ARG A 153 8.25 -8.75 25.64
C ARG A 153 8.80 -10.16 25.89
N ALA A 154 8.81 -11.01 24.87
CA ALA A 154 9.29 -12.39 24.98
C ALA A 154 10.78 -12.50 25.33
N ILE A 155 11.58 -11.46 25.07
CA ILE A 155 13.03 -11.44 25.32
C ILE A 155 13.43 -10.49 26.46
N GLU A 156 12.49 -9.73 27.01
CA GLU A 156 12.73 -8.68 28.02
C GLU A 156 13.45 -9.21 29.26
N ALA A 157 13.13 -10.43 29.70
CA ALA A 157 13.79 -11.08 30.84
C ALA A 157 15.30 -11.33 30.63
N MET A 158 15.76 -11.40 29.37
CA MET A 158 17.19 -11.54 29.04
C MET A 158 17.93 -10.20 29.06
N TYR A 159 17.22 -9.08 29.05
CA TYR A 159 17.79 -7.73 28.99
C TYR A 159 17.20 -6.86 30.13
N PRO A 160 17.61 -7.07 31.40
CA PRO A 160 17.00 -6.43 32.56
C PRO A 160 17.16 -4.90 32.62
N THR A 161 18.11 -4.35 31.86
CA THR A 161 18.34 -2.91 31.70
C THR A 161 17.49 -2.28 30.62
N LEU A 162 16.85 -3.07 29.74
CA LEU A 162 16.03 -2.56 28.65
C LEU A 162 14.79 -1.83 29.21
N ARG A 163 14.56 -0.61 28.74
CA ARG A 163 13.34 0.17 29.00
C ARG A 163 12.79 0.59 27.66
N TRP A 164 11.50 0.33 27.44
CA TRP A 164 10.84 0.62 26.17
C TRP A 164 9.36 0.87 26.37
N GLN A 165 8.74 1.54 25.39
CA GLN A 165 7.31 1.81 25.36
C GLN A 165 6.70 1.25 24.08
N GLU A 166 5.50 0.68 24.19
CA GLU A 166 4.72 0.28 23.01
C GLU A 166 4.11 1.53 22.37
N ALA A 167 4.24 1.66 21.05
CA ALA A 167 3.63 2.76 20.32
C ALA A 167 2.09 2.71 20.41
N GLU A 168 1.46 3.84 20.71
CA GLU A 168 0.00 3.90 20.87
C GLU A 168 -0.76 3.71 19.55
N HIS A 169 -0.14 4.18 18.45
CA HIS A 169 -0.66 4.16 17.08
C HIS A 169 0.15 3.21 16.19
N GLN A 170 -0.37 2.96 14.98
CA GLN A 170 0.18 1.94 14.08
C GLN A 170 1.33 2.44 13.21
N ASP A 171 1.53 3.75 13.13
CA ASP A 171 2.39 4.34 12.14
C ASP A 171 3.87 4.09 12.49
N THR A 172 4.45 3.13 11.77
CA THR A 172 5.85 2.76 11.95
C THR A 172 6.77 3.82 11.33
N GLU A 173 6.27 4.59 10.37
CA GLU A 173 6.99 5.70 9.75
C GLU A 173 7.04 6.89 10.70
N GLU A 174 5.96 7.15 11.45
CA GLU A 174 5.95 8.13 12.55
C GLU A 174 7.02 7.83 13.61
N LEU A 175 7.18 6.56 14.01
CA LEU A 175 8.26 6.17 14.93
C LEU A 175 9.65 6.48 14.36
N ILE A 176 9.84 6.29 13.06
CA ILE A 176 11.12 6.56 12.40
C ILE A 176 11.35 8.08 12.27
N GLU A 177 10.30 8.84 12.00
CA GLU A 177 10.32 10.31 12.04
C GLU A 177 10.69 10.85 13.43
N HIS A 178 10.15 10.24 14.49
CA HIS A 178 10.51 10.60 15.86
C HIS A 178 11.99 10.32 16.18
N VAL A 179 12.59 9.28 15.60
CA VAL A 179 14.04 9.00 15.72
C VAL A 179 14.85 10.04 14.95
N ASP A 180 14.44 10.36 13.72
CA ASP A 180 15.10 11.35 12.86
C ASP A 180 15.12 12.75 13.52
N SER A 181 13.95 13.20 14.00
CA SER A 181 13.77 14.47 14.71
C SER A 181 14.40 14.50 16.11
N GLY A 182 14.59 13.33 16.73
CA GLY A 182 15.13 13.21 18.09
C GLY A 182 14.13 13.34 19.22
N LEU A 183 12.85 13.19 18.93
CA LEU A 183 11.81 13.03 19.94
C LEU A 183 11.99 11.73 20.73
N ILE A 184 12.52 10.70 20.07
CA ILE A 184 12.94 9.43 20.70
C ILE A 184 14.36 9.07 20.25
N ASP A 185 15.08 8.30 21.07
CA ASP A 185 16.46 7.92 20.75
C ASP A 185 16.50 6.75 19.77
N TYR A 186 15.61 5.78 19.98
CA TYR A 186 15.56 4.54 19.21
C TYR A 186 14.12 4.10 18.95
N ALA A 187 13.91 3.44 17.81
CA ALA A 187 12.69 2.70 17.57
C ALA A 187 12.99 1.25 17.19
N ILE A 188 12.11 0.33 17.57
CA ILE A 188 12.14 -1.05 17.08
C ILE A 188 10.98 -1.26 16.10
N VAL A 189 11.36 -1.47 14.84
CA VAL A 189 10.46 -1.56 13.69
C VAL A 189 10.78 -2.80 12.87
N SER A 190 10.00 -3.08 11.82
CA SER A 190 10.33 -4.19 10.91
C SER A 190 11.44 -3.77 9.93
N THR A 191 12.28 -4.70 9.48
CA THR A 191 13.27 -4.42 8.42
C THR A 191 12.64 -3.89 7.13
N HIS A 192 11.40 -4.27 6.84
CA HIS A 192 10.66 -3.78 5.67
C HIS A 192 10.29 -2.30 5.83
N SER A 193 9.70 -1.94 6.97
CA SER A 193 9.34 -0.55 7.28
C SER A 193 10.58 0.35 7.40
N ALA A 194 11.65 -0.14 8.04
CA ALA A 194 12.92 0.58 8.11
C ALA A 194 13.49 0.84 6.71
N ALA A 195 13.49 -0.17 5.83
CA ALA A 195 14.00 0.00 4.47
C ALA A 195 13.22 1.04 3.67
N VAL A 196 11.88 1.04 3.76
CA VAL A 196 11.04 2.03 3.07
C VAL A 196 11.30 3.42 3.62
N ALA A 197 11.33 3.57 4.94
CA ALA A 197 11.50 4.85 5.59
C ALA A 197 12.88 5.49 5.40
N GLN A 198 13.93 4.72 5.10
CA GLN A 198 15.25 5.25 4.76
C GLN A 198 15.24 6.16 3.52
N ASN A 199 14.27 6.00 2.61
CA ASN A 199 14.08 6.93 1.50
C ASN A 199 13.55 8.30 1.97
N TYR A 200 12.78 8.35 3.06
CA TYR A 200 12.16 9.56 3.59
C TYR A 200 13.03 10.24 4.66
N TYR A 201 13.72 9.43 5.47
CA TYR A 201 14.54 9.85 6.61
C TYR A 201 15.97 9.27 6.44
N PRO A 202 16.79 9.81 5.53
CA PRO A 202 18.14 9.30 5.26
C PRO A 202 19.11 9.49 6.44
N GLY A 203 18.71 10.28 7.46
CA GLY A 203 19.41 10.41 8.74
C GLY A 203 19.20 9.22 9.69
N VAL A 204 18.36 8.25 9.34
CA VAL A 204 18.06 7.07 10.16
C VAL A 204 18.69 5.81 9.57
N ASP A 205 19.39 5.06 10.41
CA ASP A 205 20.05 3.81 10.05
C ASP A 205 19.55 2.63 10.89
N MET A 206 19.76 1.42 10.36
CA MET A 206 19.53 0.17 11.09
C MET A 206 20.78 -0.24 11.89
N ALA A 207 20.58 -0.56 13.17
CA ALA A 207 21.66 -0.99 14.06
C ALA A 207 21.86 -2.52 14.01
N PHE A 208 20.99 -3.27 14.68
CA PHE A 208 21.04 -4.73 14.83
C PHE A 208 19.62 -5.32 14.91
N LYS A 209 19.50 -6.65 14.75
CA LYS A 209 18.24 -7.39 14.88
C LYS A 209 17.84 -7.49 16.36
N ALA A 210 16.74 -6.85 16.74
CA ALA A 210 16.33 -6.74 18.14
C ALA A 210 15.73 -8.02 18.71
N ALA A 211 15.05 -8.82 17.89
CA ALA A 211 14.45 -10.09 18.29
C ALA A 211 14.42 -11.08 17.11
N GLY A 212 13.96 -12.31 17.37
CA GLY A 212 13.79 -13.33 16.34
C GLY A 212 12.73 -12.94 15.29
N PRO A 213 12.86 -13.44 14.05
CA PRO A 213 11.89 -13.19 12.99
C PRO A 213 10.49 -13.67 13.37
N GLN A 214 9.47 -12.90 13.02
CA GLN A 214 8.07 -13.17 13.32
C GLN A 214 7.32 -13.52 12.02
N PRO A 215 6.62 -14.67 11.96
CA PRO A 215 5.76 -14.97 10.83
C PRO A 215 4.57 -14.01 10.81
N PHE A 216 4.27 -13.48 9.64
CA PHE A 216 3.12 -12.63 9.37
C PHE A 216 2.12 -13.41 8.52
N SER A 217 0.93 -13.58 9.07
CA SER A 217 -0.06 -14.54 8.58
C SER A 217 -1.47 -13.95 8.66
N TRP A 218 -2.40 -14.65 8.02
CA TRP A 218 -3.82 -14.48 8.30
C TRP A 218 -4.24 -15.34 9.50
N GLY A 219 -5.28 -14.94 10.20
CA GLY A 219 -5.89 -15.70 11.28
C GLY A 219 -7.40 -15.75 11.18
N TRP A 220 -7.98 -16.87 11.60
CA TRP A 220 -9.41 -17.12 11.66
C TRP A 220 -9.75 -17.90 12.93
N LEU A 221 -11.04 -18.01 13.25
CA LEU A 221 -11.45 -18.76 14.43
C LEU A 221 -11.36 -20.27 14.23
N SER A 222 -11.03 -21.00 15.30
CA SER A 222 -10.89 -22.45 15.29
C SER A 222 -12.19 -23.19 14.95
N ASP A 223 -13.34 -22.54 15.08
CA ASP A 223 -14.65 -23.07 14.70
C ASP A 223 -15.09 -22.65 13.29
N ALA A 224 -14.23 -21.98 12.52
CA ALA A 224 -14.51 -21.67 11.12
C ALA A 224 -14.72 -22.97 10.32
N PRO A 225 -15.61 -22.95 9.30
CA PRO A 225 -15.86 -24.13 8.48
C PRO A 225 -14.56 -24.68 7.87
N PRO A 226 -14.30 -26.00 7.88
CA PRO A 226 -13.06 -26.59 7.34
C PRO A 226 -12.76 -26.15 5.90
N LYS A 227 -13.80 -26.01 5.08
CA LYS A 227 -13.72 -25.51 3.70
C LYS A 227 -13.05 -24.13 3.61
N PHE A 228 -13.30 -23.24 4.57
CA PHE A 228 -12.74 -21.89 4.60
C PHE A 228 -11.22 -21.93 4.81
N ALA A 229 -10.76 -22.69 5.81
CA ALA A 229 -9.33 -22.88 6.08
C ALA A 229 -8.62 -23.53 4.87
N ASP A 230 -9.24 -24.54 4.26
CA ASP A 230 -8.70 -25.21 3.07
C ASP A 230 -8.57 -24.28 1.86
N GLN A 231 -9.53 -23.38 1.66
CA GLN A 231 -9.47 -22.37 0.59
C GLN A 231 -8.28 -21.42 0.79
N ILE A 232 -8.07 -20.92 2.00
CA ILE A 232 -6.94 -20.05 2.33
C ILE A 232 -5.60 -20.77 2.09
N ASN A 233 -5.48 -22.02 2.57
CA ASN A 233 -4.26 -22.80 2.41
C ASN A 233 -3.93 -23.07 0.93
N ARG A 234 -4.94 -23.44 0.12
CA ARG A 234 -4.75 -23.63 -1.34
C ARG A 234 -4.38 -22.34 -2.05
N PHE A 235 -5.03 -21.22 -1.69
CA PHE A 235 -4.72 -19.91 -2.23
C PHE A 235 -3.24 -19.56 -2.01
N PHE A 236 -2.76 -19.63 -0.76
CA PHE A 236 -1.36 -19.32 -0.44
C PHE A 236 -0.38 -20.28 -1.12
N LYS A 237 -0.69 -21.58 -1.17
CA LYS A 237 0.15 -22.55 -1.87
C LYS A 237 0.28 -22.20 -3.35
N ARG A 238 -0.83 -21.87 -4.02
CA ARG A 238 -0.86 -21.49 -5.44
C ARG A 238 -0.06 -20.22 -5.70
N ILE A 239 -0.31 -19.13 -4.97
CA ILE A 239 0.38 -17.85 -5.20
C ILE A 239 1.87 -17.89 -4.83
N GLN A 240 2.26 -18.81 -3.96
CA GLN A 240 3.66 -19.09 -3.66
C GLN A 240 4.33 -19.84 -4.81
N ASP A 241 3.68 -20.88 -5.34
CA ASP A 241 4.21 -21.72 -6.43
C ASP A 241 4.29 -20.98 -7.76
N ASP A 242 3.31 -20.13 -8.08
CA ASP A 242 3.27 -19.35 -9.32
C ASP A 242 4.04 -18.01 -9.25
N GLY A 243 4.62 -17.71 -8.09
CA GLY A 243 5.41 -16.50 -7.83
C GLY A 243 4.59 -15.21 -7.63
N THR A 244 3.25 -15.28 -7.58
CA THR A 244 2.40 -14.09 -7.38
C THR A 244 2.66 -13.42 -6.05
N LEU A 245 2.89 -14.19 -4.99
CA LEU A 245 3.23 -13.65 -3.69
C LEU A 245 4.55 -12.86 -3.73
N ALA A 246 5.58 -13.40 -4.38
CA ALA A 246 6.87 -12.73 -4.53
C ALA A 246 6.74 -11.41 -5.30
N ARG A 247 5.93 -11.38 -6.36
CA ARG A 247 5.63 -10.16 -7.12
C ARG A 247 4.89 -9.11 -6.29
N LEU A 248 3.91 -9.50 -5.50
CA LEU A 248 3.20 -8.58 -4.60
C LEU A 248 4.13 -8.01 -3.53
N ILE A 249 4.98 -8.83 -2.91
CA ILE A 249 5.96 -8.34 -1.93
C ILE A 249 6.93 -7.34 -2.58
N ASP A 250 7.46 -7.65 -3.76
CA ASP A 250 8.36 -6.77 -4.49
C ASP A 250 7.68 -5.47 -4.95
N ARG A 251 6.38 -5.49 -5.28
CA ARG A 251 5.61 -4.28 -5.60
C ARG A 251 5.67 -3.26 -4.46
N TYR A 252 5.54 -3.69 -3.21
CA TYR A 252 5.49 -2.81 -2.04
C TYR A 252 6.86 -2.54 -1.40
N TYR A 253 7.81 -3.48 -1.49
CA TYR A 253 9.10 -3.37 -0.78
C TYR A 253 10.34 -3.40 -1.69
N GLY A 254 10.17 -3.69 -2.98
CA GLY A 254 11.27 -3.99 -3.90
C GLY A 254 12.13 -2.80 -4.34
N HIS A 255 11.58 -1.58 -4.20
CA HIS A 255 12.24 -0.32 -4.55
C HIS A 255 12.76 0.46 -3.33
N ALA A 256 12.47 0.00 -2.11
CA ALA A 256 12.83 0.65 -0.86
C ALA A 256 14.35 0.91 -0.68
N LYS A 257 15.22 0.13 -1.34
CA LYS A 257 16.69 0.25 -1.21
C LYS A 257 17.39 0.71 -2.48
N ARG A 258 16.70 1.46 -3.34
CA ARG A 258 17.21 1.85 -4.66
C ARG A 258 17.99 3.15 -4.64
N LEU A 259 17.63 4.07 -3.76
CA LEU A 259 18.35 5.32 -3.57
C LEU A 259 19.48 5.13 -2.56
N GLN A 260 20.64 5.73 -2.82
CA GLN A 260 21.64 5.88 -1.77
C GLN A 260 21.18 7.00 -0.81
N PRO A 261 21.60 6.99 0.48
CA PRO A 261 21.22 8.05 1.42
C PRO A 261 21.55 9.47 0.94
N ILE A 262 22.65 9.63 0.20
CA ILE A 262 23.04 10.92 -0.40
C ILE A 262 22.06 11.38 -1.50
N ASP A 263 21.54 10.45 -2.31
CA ASP A 263 20.58 10.75 -3.37
C ASP A 263 19.25 11.21 -2.76
N ALA A 264 18.77 10.48 -1.75
CA ALA A 264 17.56 10.84 -0.99
C ALA A 264 17.71 12.20 -0.31
N THR A 265 18.86 12.46 0.35
CA THR A 265 19.13 13.76 1.00
C THR A 265 19.14 14.91 -0.01
N THR A 266 19.78 14.70 -1.17
CA THR A 266 19.84 15.70 -2.23
C THR A 266 18.45 15.98 -2.81
N PHE A 267 17.66 14.92 -3.04
CA PHE A 267 16.28 15.03 -3.51
C PHE A 267 15.41 15.82 -2.53
N LEU A 268 15.46 15.49 -1.23
CA LEU A 268 14.69 16.18 -0.18
C LEU A 268 15.05 17.68 -0.09
N SER A 269 16.34 18.01 -0.21
CA SER A 269 16.81 19.39 -0.25
C SER A 269 16.26 20.15 -1.47
N ARG A 270 16.32 19.52 -2.65
CA ARG A 270 15.79 20.10 -3.89
C ARG A 270 14.26 20.17 -3.89
N ARG A 271 13.57 19.23 -3.26
CA ARG A 271 12.12 19.28 -3.08
C ARG A 271 11.72 20.56 -2.34
N ASN A 272 12.48 20.95 -1.31
CA ASN A 272 12.19 22.16 -0.56
C ASN A 272 12.59 23.45 -1.30
N SER A 273 13.66 23.42 -2.11
CA SER A 273 14.26 24.63 -2.70
C SER A 273 13.92 24.87 -4.18
N ILE A 274 13.71 23.83 -4.97
CA ILE A 274 13.53 23.90 -6.43
C ILE A 274 12.08 23.59 -6.82
N LEU A 275 11.54 22.45 -6.39
CA LEU A 275 10.20 21.98 -6.79
C LEU A 275 9.06 23.02 -6.65
N PRO A 276 9.03 23.90 -5.62
CA PRO A 276 7.96 24.90 -5.49
C PRO A 276 7.84 25.84 -6.70
N HIS A 277 8.93 26.09 -7.42
CA HIS A 277 8.95 26.92 -8.62
C HIS A 277 8.24 26.27 -9.82
N PHE A 278 8.17 24.93 -9.86
CA PHE A 278 7.61 24.16 -10.98
C PHE A 278 6.32 23.43 -10.63
N ARG A 279 5.94 23.38 -9.34
CA ARG A 279 4.77 22.63 -8.85
C ARG A 279 3.48 22.93 -9.64
N ALA A 280 3.20 24.21 -9.89
CA ALA A 280 2.00 24.61 -10.61
C ALA A 280 1.94 24.01 -12.03
N MET A 281 3.09 23.90 -12.70
CA MET A 281 3.19 23.34 -14.06
C MET A 281 2.93 21.82 -14.05
N PHE A 282 3.41 21.10 -13.03
CA PHE A 282 3.10 19.67 -12.88
C PHE A 282 1.62 19.44 -12.56
N VAL A 283 1.02 20.28 -11.72
CA VAL A 283 -0.42 20.22 -11.39
C VAL A 283 -1.28 20.50 -12.63
N GLU A 284 -0.90 21.46 -13.47
CA GLU A 284 -1.57 21.72 -14.74
C GLU A 284 -1.44 20.53 -15.72
N ALA A 285 -0.27 19.89 -15.76
CA ALA A 285 -0.07 18.68 -16.54
C ALA A 285 -0.91 17.50 -16.03
N GLU A 286 -1.07 17.33 -14.71
CA GLU A 286 -2.01 16.36 -14.14
C GLU A 286 -3.45 16.65 -14.60
N ALA A 287 -3.89 17.91 -14.54
CA ALA A 287 -5.24 18.29 -14.91
C ALA A 287 -5.56 17.95 -16.38
N SER A 288 -4.56 18.02 -17.27
CA SER A 288 -4.73 17.74 -18.70
C SER A 288 -4.48 16.28 -19.10
N GLN A 289 -3.61 15.56 -18.39
CA GLN A 289 -3.17 14.20 -18.77
C GLN A 289 -3.65 13.10 -17.81
N GLY A 290 -4.16 13.44 -16.63
CA GLY A 290 -4.63 12.48 -15.64
C GLY A 290 -3.53 11.63 -14.99
N ILE A 291 -2.26 12.07 -15.08
CA ILE A 291 -1.12 11.46 -14.40
C ILE A 291 -0.83 12.31 -13.17
N ASP A 292 -0.76 11.70 -11.97
CA ASP A 292 -0.48 12.40 -10.72
C ASP A 292 0.73 13.33 -10.87
N TRP A 293 0.59 14.59 -10.45
CA TRP A 293 1.63 15.59 -10.61
C TRP A 293 2.95 15.19 -9.93
N ARG A 294 2.89 14.42 -8.84
CA ARG A 294 4.06 13.90 -8.11
C ARG A 294 4.79 12.85 -8.92
N MET A 295 4.08 12.04 -9.72
CA MET A 295 4.69 11.09 -10.66
C MET A 295 5.44 11.84 -11.77
N LEU A 296 4.83 12.89 -12.31
CA LEU A 296 5.47 13.75 -13.32
C LEU A 296 6.70 14.47 -12.76
N ALA A 297 6.60 14.99 -11.53
CA ALA A 297 7.72 15.63 -10.85
C ALA A 297 8.86 14.65 -10.54
N ALA A 298 8.56 13.42 -10.10
CA ALA A 298 9.55 12.38 -9.86
C ALA A 298 10.29 11.98 -11.15
N LEU A 299 9.55 11.83 -12.25
CA LEU A 299 10.13 11.58 -13.58
C LEU A 299 11.04 12.74 -14.01
N ALA A 300 10.56 13.98 -13.93
CA ALA A 300 11.34 15.17 -14.27
C ALA A 300 12.63 15.29 -13.44
N TYR A 301 12.58 14.90 -12.17
CA TYR A 301 13.78 14.87 -11.33
C TYR A 301 14.79 13.85 -11.82
N GLN A 302 14.34 12.63 -12.15
CA GLN A 302 15.23 11.59 -12.67
C GLN A 302 15.85 11.99 -14.03
N GLU A 303 15.13 12.77 -14.84
CA GLU A 303 15.60 13.21 -16.16
C GLU A 303 16.56 14.40 -16.09
N SER A 304 16.20 15.46 -15.37
CA SER A 304 16.90 16.74 -15.41
C SER A 304 17.25 17.30 -14.02
N HIS A 305 16.85 16.63 -12.94
CA HIS A 305 16.86 17.16 -11.58
C HIS A 305 16.11 18.50 -11.45
N TRP A 306 15.03 18.64 -12.21
CA TRP A 306 14.24 19.86 -12.35
C TRP A 306 14.97 21.05 -12.98
N ASP A 307 15.94 20.79 -13.86
CA ASP A 307 16.59 21.83 -14.66
C ASP A 307 15.93 21.95 -16.05
N PRO A 308 15.19 23.05 -16.32
CA PRO A 308 14.56 23.26 -17.63
C PRO A 308 15.57 23.45 -18.77
N TYR A 309 16.84 23.75 -18.46
CA TYR A 309 17.90 23.97 -19.44
C TYR A 309 18.82 22.77 -19.61
N ALA A 310 18.48 21.62 -19.01
CA ALA A 310 19.29 20.42 -19.09
C ALA A 310 19.47 19.96 -20.55
N THR A 311 20.69 19.55 -20.89
CA THR A 311 21.03 19.04 -22.22
C THR A 311 21.93 17.82 -22.08
N SER A 312 21.85 16.89 -23.04
CA SER A 312 22.75 15.73 -23.10
C SER A 312 23.49 15.63 -24.42
N SER A 313 24.58 14.87 -24.43
CA SER A 313 25.32 14.49 -25.64
C SER A 313 24.52 13.64 -26.61
N PHE A 314 23.41 13.03 -26.16
CA PHE A 314 22.51 12.21 -26.97
C PHE A 314 21.34 13.01 -27.59
N GLY A 315 21.34 14.34 -27.44
CA GLY A 315 20.39 15.23 -28.13
C GLY A 315 19.03 15.38 -27.45
N VAL A 316 18.81 14.78 -26.28
CA VAL A 316 17.67 15.10 -25.40
C VAL A 316 17.89 16.41 -24.65
N ARG A 317 16.81 17.17 -24.43
CA ARG A 317 16.85 18.48 -23.78
C ARG A 317 15.61 18.78 -22.95
N GLY A 318 15.76 19.64 -21.96
CA GLY A 318 14.67 20.21 -21.19
C GLY A 318 14.34 19.45 -19.92
N MET A 319 13.34 19.99 -19.20
CA MET A 319 12.82 19.45 -17.94
C MET A 319 12.52 17.94 -18.00
N MET A 320 11.91 17.49 -19.10
CA MET A 320 11.53 16.08 -19.32
C MET A 320 12.48 15.34 -20.28
N MET A 321 13.61 15.93 -20.67
CA MET A 321 14.60 15.32 -21.58
C MET A 321 13.98 14.75 -22.86
N LEU A 322 13.21 15.56 -23.59
CA LEU A 322 12.58 15.13 -24.84
C LEU A 322 13.59 15.12 -26.00
N THR A 323 13.53 14.10 -26.86
CA THR A 323 14.22 14.12 -28.16
C THR A 323 13.55 15.13 -29.10
N ASN A 324 14.24 15.52 -30.18
CA ASN A 324 13.63 16.43 -31.17
C ASN A 324 12.40 15.80 -31.82
N ASP A 325 12.52 14.57 -32.32
CA ASP A 325 11.42 13.84 -32.96
C ASP A 325 10.20 13.67 -32.03
N THR A 326 10.45 13.47 -30.73
CA THR A 326 9.38 13.36 -29.73
C THR A 326 8.72 14.72 -29.50
N ALA A 327 9.50 15.79 -29.39
CA ALA A 327 8.97 17.14 -29.26
C ALA A 327 8.09 17.53 -30.47
N ASP A 328 8.59 17.30 -31.68
CA ASP A 328 7.87 17.58 -32.93
C ASP A 328 6.54 16.82 -33.00
N ARG A 329 6.56 15.52 -32.67
CA ARG A 329 5.36 14.67 -32.64
C ARG A 329 4.32 15.15 -31.63
N LEU A 330 4.76 15.74 -30.52
CA LEU A 330 3.88 16.13 -29.42
C LEU A 330 3.40 17.57 -29.52
N GLY A 331 3.97 18.35 -30.44
CA GLY A 331 3.69 19.78 -30.62
C GLY A 331 4.45 20.68 -29.66
N VAL A 332 5.61 20.23 -29.16
CA VAL A 332 6.50 21.02 -28.30
C VAL A 332 7.42 21.85 -29.18
N SER A 333 7.19 23.15 -29.22
CA SER A 333 7.96 24.10 -30.05
C SER A 333 9.29 24.50 -29.43
N ASP A 334 9.36 24.55 -28.10
CA ASP A 334 10.59 24.78 -27.35
C ASP A 334 10.73 23.74 -26.22
N ARG A 335 11.78 22.93 -26.29
CA ARG A 335 12.08 21.90 -25.27
C ARG A 335 12.64 22.50 -23.99
N LEU A 336 13.20 23.71 -24.04
CA LEU A 336 13.77 24.42 -22.88
C LEU A 336 12.72 25.26 -22.14
N ASP A 337 11.54 25.44 -22.71
CA ASP A 337 10.39 25.96 -21.99
C ASP A 337 9.84 24.88 -21.04
N ALA A 338 9.85 25.18 -19.74
CA ALA A 338 9.50 24.20 -18.71
C ALA A 338 8.05 23.71 -18.87
N VAL A 339 7.10 24.60 -19.19
CA VAL A 339 5.69 24.26 -19.34
C VAL A 339 5.50 23.31 -20.52
N GLN A 340 6.01 23.65 -21.68
CA GLN A 340 5.93 22.81 -22.88
C GLN A 340 6.65 21.47 -22.67
N SER A 341 7.82 21.48 -22.04
CA SER A 341 8.57 20.26 -21.73
C SER A 341 7.78 19.32 -20.82
N ILE A 342 7.21 19.83 -19.73
CA ILE A 342 6.39 19.06 -18.78
C ILE A 342 5.12 18.51 -19.44
N GLN A 343 4.36 19.37 -20.14
CA GLN A 343 3.14 18.95 -20.84
C GLN A 343 3.44 17.90 -21.94
N GLY A 344 4.51 18.11 -22.70
CA GLY A 344 5.00 17.17 -23.69
C GLY A 344 5.37 15.82 -23.07
N GLY A 345 6.18 15.81 -22.01
CA GLY A 345 6.55 14.59 -21.29
C GLY A 345 5.34 13.83 -20.75
N ALA A 346 4.39 14.53 -20.13
CA ALA A 346 3.15 13.91 -19.63
C ALA A 346 2.32 13.27 -20.76
N LYS A 347 2.15 13.97 -21.89
CA LYS A 347 1.48 13.44 -23.08
C LYS A 347 2.22 12.24 -23.67
N TYR A 348 3.55 12.25 -23.63
CA TYR A 348 4.36 11.14 -24.12
C TYR A 348 4.14 9.87 -23.29
N ILE A 349 4.09 9.98 -21.96
CA ILE A 349 3.80 8.83 -21.07
C ILE A 349 2.46 8.21 -21.44
N ASN A 350 1.39 9.00 -21.62
CA ASN A 350 0.09 8.48 -22.04
C ASN A 350 0.16 7.78 -23.40
N LEU A 351 0.88 8.35 -24.37
CA LEU A 351 1.10 7.71 -25.67
C LEU A 351 1.85 6.37 -25.57
N LEU A 352 2.75 6.23 -24.60
CA LEU A 352 3.42 4.95 -24.30
C LEU A 352 2.46 3.97 -23.63
N LYS A 353 1.66 4.44 -22.66
CA LYS A 353 0.60 3.65 -22.03
C LYS A 353 -0.38 3.13 -23.07
N ASP A 354 -0.81 3.93 -24.04
CA ASP A 354 -1.76 3.50 -25.08
C ASP A 354 -1.21 2.41 -26.00
N LYS A 355 0.11 2.35 -26.19
CA LYS A 355 0.77 1.28 -26.96
C LYS A 355 0.88 -0.03 -26.21
N LEU A 356 0.73 -0.02 -24.88
CA LEU A 356 0.75 -1.23 -24.06
C LEU A 356 -0.60 -1.96 -24.17
N PRO A 357 -0.61 -3.31 -24.24
CA PRO A 357 -1.85 -4.08 -24.24
C PRO A 357 -2.83 -3.69 -23.13
N ALA A 358 -4.11 -3.56 -23.46
CA ALA A 358 -5.15 -3.11 -22.53
C ALA A 358 -5.29 -3.99 -21.26
N ARG A 359 -4.89 -5.26 -21.35
CA ARG A 359 -4.89 -6.21 -20.23
C ARG A 359 -3.87 -5.91 -19.13
N ILE A 360 -2.90 -5.03 -19.38
CA ILE A 360 -1.87 -4.67 -18.39
C ILE A 360 -2.52 -3.65 -17.44
N PRO A 361 -2.76 -4.01 -16.17
CA PRO A 361 -3.41 -3.14 -15.21
C PRO A 361 -2.44 -2.08 -14.66
N GLU A 362 -2.98 -1.04 -14.04
CA GLU A 362 -2.19 -0.21 -13.14
C GLU A 362 -1.84 -1.00 -11.86
N PRO A 363 -0.67 -0.74 -11.24
CA PRO A 363 0.30 0.30 -11.56
C PRO A 363 1.38 -0.17 -12.57
N ASP A 364 1.41 -1.46 -12.92
CA ASP A 364 2.39 -2.03 -13.86
C ASP A 364 2.38 -1.33 -15.23
N ARG A 365 1.19 -0.91 -15.70
CA ARG A 365 1.05 -0.14 -16.95
C ARG A 365 1.90 1.12 -16.94
N THR A 366 1.90 1.88 -15.85
CA THR A 366 2.72 3.08 -15.71
C THR A 366 4.21 2.73 -15.64
N TRP A 367 4.61 1.71 -14.88
CA TRP A 367 6.02 1.29 -14.78
C TRP A 367 6.57 0.80 -16.12
N LEU A 368 5.79 0.03 -16.87
CA LEU A 368 6.16 -0.41 -18.21
C LEU A 368 6.24 0.78 -19.19
N ALA A 369 5.35 1.77 -19.07
CA ALA A 369 5.44 2.98 -19.89
C ALA A 369 6.71 3.78 -19.58
N LEU A 370 7.12 3.91 -18.32
CA LEU A 370 8.39 4.53 -17.93
C LEU A 370 9.60 3.74 -18.43
N ALA A 371 9.54 2.41 -18.42
CA ALA A 371 10.58 1.59 -19.04
C ALA A 371 10.68 1.87 -20.54
N GLY A 372 9.54 1.96 -21.23
CA GLY A 372 9.45 2.33 -22.65
C GLY A 372 9.87 3.76 -22.95
N TYR A 373 9.73 4.68 -21.98
CA TYR A 373 10.21 6.07 -22.06
C TYR A 373 11.74 6.09 -22.16
N ASN A 374 12.41 5.28 -21.32
CA ASN A 374 13.86 5.24 -21.25
C ASN A 374 14.52 4.35 -22.32
N ILE A 375 14.04 3.10 -22.49
CA ILE A 375 14.68 2.13 -23.41
C ILE A 375 14.04 2.09 -24.80
N GLY A 376 12.92 2.79 -24.99
CA GLY A 376 12.10 2.69 -26.18
C GLY A 376 11.15 1.48 -26.16
N MET A 377 9.95 1.67 -26.74
CA MET A 377 8.92 0.63 -26.81
C MET A 377 9.35 -0.64 -27.53
N ALA A 378 10.26 -0.53 -28.49
CA ALA A 378 10.74 -1.66 -29.28
C ALA A 378 11.49 -2.67 -28.40
N HIS A 379 12.46 -2.20 -27.60
CA HIS A 379 13.21 -3.04 -26.68
C HIS A 379 12.37 -3.49 -25.47
N LEU A 380 11.41 -2.67 -25.03
CA LEU A 380 10.44 -3.13 -24.04
C LEU A 380 9.63 -4.32 -24.55
N GLU A 381 9.19 -4.31 -25.81
CA GLU A 381 8.46 -5.45 -26.39
C GLU A 381 9.35 -6.69 -26.52
N ASP A 382 10.62 -6.53 -26.90
CA ASP A 382 11.59 -7.62 -26.90
C ASP A 382 11.76 -8.23 -25.49
N ALA A 383 11.81 -7.40 -24.44
CA ALA A 383 11.84 -7.89 -23.06
C ALA A 383 10.57 -8.67 -22.68
N ARG A 384 9.38 -8.21 -23.13
CA ARG A 384 8.11 -8.90 -22.89
C ARG A 384 8.05 -10.25 -23.59
N ILE A 385 8.53 -10.32 -24.84
CA ILE A 385 8.65 -11.57 -25.58
C ILE A 385 9.60 -12.53 -24.85
N LEU A 386 10.76 -12.03 -24.41
CA LEU A 386 11.74 -12.83 -23.68
C LEU A 386 11.19 -13.33 -22.33
N ALA A 387 10.44 -12.50 -21.61
CA ALA A 387 9.79 -12.89 -20.36
C ALA A 387 8.82 -14.06 -20.58
N LYS A 388 7.99 -13.99 -21.62
CA LYS A 388 7.09 -15.08 -21.99
C LYS A 388 7.85 -16.37 -22.33
N ARG A 389 8.96 -16.29 -23.07
CA ARG A 389 9.83 -17.45 -23.37
C ARG A 389 10.40 -18.07 -22.09
N GLN A 390 10.72 -17.26 -21.09
CA GLN A 390 11.21 -17.70 -19.78
C GLN A 390 10.08 -18.08 -18.79
N LYS A 391 8.83 -18.20 -19.26
CA LYS A 391 7.65 -18.50 -18.43
C LYS A 391 7.44 -17.51 -17.28
N LYS A 392 7.90 -16.27 -17.45
CA LYS A 392 7.63 -15.13 -16.57
C LYS A 392 6.40 -14.36 -17.07
N ASN A 393 5.81 -13.53 -16.22
CA ASN A 393 4.68 -12.68 -16.60
C ASN A 393 5.17 -11.46 -17.41
N PRO A 394 4.82 -11.33 -18.71
CA PRO A 394 5.24 -10.20 -19.56
C PRO A 394 4.49 -8.89 -19.26
N ASP A 395 3.51 -8.93 -18.36
CA ASP A 395 2.66 -7.80 -17.99
C ASP A 395 2.98 -7.31 -16.55
N SER A 396 4.02 -7.86 -15.92
CA SER A 396 4.49 -7.52 -14.56
C SER A 396 5.84 -6.80 -14.62
N TRP A 397 5.93 -5.61 -14.05
CA TRP A 397 7.19 -4.88 -13.89
C TRP A 397 8.20 -5.68 -13.06
N THR A 398 7.75 -6.32 -11.98
CA THR A 398 8.63 -7.15 -11.14
C THR A 398 9.29 -8.27 -11.93
N ASP A 399 8.59 -8.88 -12.89
CA ASP A 399 9.18 -9.90 -13.73
C ASP A 399 10.06 -9.27 -14.81
N LEU A 400 9.59 -8.22 -15.47
CA LEU A 400 10.34 -7.56 -16.54
C LEU A 400 11.64 -6.92 -16.07
N LYS A 401 11.73 -6.37 -14.87
CA LYS A 401 12.98 -5.80 -14.36
C LYS A 401 14.09 -6.86 -14.18
N THR A 402 13.72 -8.14 -14.11
CA THR A 402 14.70 -9.25 -14.13
C THR A 402 15.10 -9.68 -15.55
N VAL A 403 14.30 -9.31 -16.56
CA VAL A 403 14.46 -9.73 -17.95
C VAL A 403 15.11 -8.64 -18.81
N ILE A 404 14.73 -7.37 -18.61
CA ILE A 404 15.25 -6.22 -19.36
C ILE A 404 16.79 -6.16 -19.35
N PRO A 405 17.50 -6.39 -18.22
CA PRO A 405 18.97 -6.40 -18.21
C PRO A 405 19.59 -7.48 -19.10
N LEU A 406 18.86 -8.56 -19.40
CA LEU A 406 19.34 -9.66 -20.24
C LEU A 406 19.47 -9.26 -21.72
N LEU A 407 18.83 -8.17 -22.15
CA LEU A 407 18.92 -7.65 -23.52
C LEU A 407 20.33 -7.18 -23.91
N ARG A 408 21.27 -7.11 -22.97
CA ARG A 408 22.69 -6.84 -23.24
C ARG A 408 23.50 -8.08 -23.61
N ASN A 409 22.98 -9.28 -23.32
CA ASN A 409 23.73 -10.53 -23.50
C ASN A 409 23.41 -11.14 -24.87
N TYR A 410 24.45 -11.49 -25.64
CA TYR A 410 24.34 -12.01 -27.00
C TYR A 410 23.40 -13.22 -27.11
N GLU A 411 23.47 -14.14 -26.16
CA GLU A 411 22.60 -15.32 -26.09
C GLU A 411 21.11 -14.97 -26.17
N TYR A 412 20.70 -13.87 -25.54
CA TYR A 412 19.30 -13.45 -25.55
C TYR A 412 19.00 -12.53 -26.73
N PHE A 413 19.76 -11.44 -26.91
CA PHE A 413 19.39 -10.41 -27.87
C PHE A 413 19.51 -10.85 -29.33
N SER A 414 20.38 -11.82 -29.64
CA SER A 414 20.51 -12.37 -31.00
C SER A 414 19.24 -13.06 -31.52
N THR A 415 18.31 -13.40 -30.61
CA THR A 415 17.03 -14.07 -30.91
C THR A 415 15.81 -13.13 -30.88
N LEU A 416 16.05 -11.83 -30.74
CA LEU A 416 15.05 -10.79 -30.55
C LEU A 416 15.07 -9.80 -31.73
N LYS A 417 13.96 -9.10 -31.97
CA LYS A 417 13.75 -8.35 -33.21
C LYS A 417 14.62 -7.10 -33.29
N TYR A 418 14.80 -6.41 -32.17
CA TYR A 418 15.50 -5.13 -32.10
C TYR A 418 16.90 -5.26 -31.51
N GLY A 419 17.25 -6.43 -30.97
CA GLY A 419 18.62 -6.79 -30.62
C GLY A 419 19.10 -6.12 -29.33
N PHE A 420 20.39 -5.75 -29.31
CA PHE A 420 21.10 -5.29 -28.12
C PHE A 420 20.45 -4.05 -27.49
N ALA A 421 20.28 -4.06 -26.16
CA ALA A 421 19.90 -2.89 -25.39
C ALA A 421 20.56 -2.85 -24.01
N ARG A 422 20.82 -1.65 -23.50
CA ARG A 422 21.39 -1.43 -22.15
C ARG A 422 20.32 -1.45 -21.06
N GLY A 423 19.65 -2.59 -20.91
CA GLY A 423 18.49 -2.69 -20.02
C GLY A 423 18.73 -2.45 -18.52
N GLY A 424 19.97 -2.55 -18.04
CA GLY A 424 20.30 -2.25 -16.63
C GLY A 424 19.99 -0.80 -16.24
N GLU A 425 20.29 0.15 -17.13
CA GLU A 425 20.02 1.59 -16.91
C GLU A 425 18.53 1.86 -16.79
N THR A 426 17.71 1.18 -17.60
CA THR A 426 16.23 1.28 -17.56
C THR A 426 15.64 0.78 -16.25
N VAL A 427 16.17 -0.30 -15.69
CA VAL A 427 15.71 -0.79 -14.39
C VAL A 427 16.03 0.22 -13.30
N ILE A 428 17.24 0.78 -13.28
CA ILE A 428 17.63 1.82 -12.32
C ILE A 428 16.73 3.05 -12.48
N PHE A 429 16.50 3.49 -13.72
CA PHE A 429 15.65 4.63 -14.03
C PHE A 429 14.24 4.48 -13.45
N VAL A 430 13.54 3.39 -13.77
CA VAL A 430 12.16 3.19 -13.30
C VAL A 430 12.12 3.03 -11.78
N GLU A 431 13.07 2.30 -11.20
CA GLU A 431 13.11 2.10 -9.75
C GLU A 431 13.42 3.41 -8.99
N ASN A 432 14.25 4.28 -9.53
CA ASN A 432 14.50 5.60 -8.95
C ASN A 432 13.27 6.51 -9.05
N VAL A 433 12.59 6.56 -10.20
CA VAL A 433 11.34 7.33 -10.34
C VAL A 433 10.31 6.88 -9.32
N ARG A 434 10.16 5.56 -9.10
CA ARG A 434 9.28 5.01 -8.07
C ARG A 434 9.66 5.51 -6.67
N SER A 435 10.95 5.47 -6.31
CA SER A 435 11.40 5.96 -5.01
C SER A 435 11.21 7.46 -4.82
N TYR A 436 11.47 8.28 -5.85
CA TYR A 436 11.18 9.72 -5.80
C TYR A 436 9.69 10.01 -5.70
N TYR A 437 8.86 9.25 -6.42
CA TYR A 437 7.41 9.35 -6.35
C TYR A 437 6.90 9.08 -4.94
N ASP A 438 7.36 7.99 -4.32
CA ASP A 438 7.01 7.66 -2.94
C ASP A 438 7.38 8.78 -1.96
N ILE A 439 8.58 9.38 -2.11
CA ILE A 439 9.00 10.53 -1.29
C ILE A 439 8.03 11.71 -1.49
N LEU A 440 7.65 12.02 -2.73
CA LEU A 440 6.70 13.10 -2.99
C LEU A 440 5.31 12.78 -2.45
N VAL A 441 4.82 11.55 -2.59
CA VAL A 441 3.53 11.13 -2.01
C VAL A 441 3.50 11.31 -0.50
N ARG A 442 4.63 11.07 0.18
CA ARG A 442 4.76 11.26 1.64
C ARG A 442 4.68 12.72 2.05
N PHE A 443 5.41 13.60 1.35
CA PHE A 443 5.63 14.98 1.81
C PHE A 443 4.79 16.04 1.09
N GLU A 444 4.15 15.67 -0.03
CA GLU A 444 3.38 16.60 -0.85
C GLU A 444 1.91 16.18 -0.96
N HIS A 445 1.03 17.17 -0.85
CA HIS A 445 -0.41 16.95 -0.92
C HIS A 445 -0.89 16.65 -2.35
N PRO A 446 -1.81 15.69 -2.52
CA PRO A 446 -2.53 15.51 -3.79
C PRO A 446 -3.38 16.73 -4.11
N VAL A 447 -3.66 16.97 -5.41
CA VAL A 447 -4.58 18.03 -5.86
C VAL A 447 -6.01 17.75 -5.40
N LYS A 448 -6.41 16.48 -5.41
CA LYS A 448 -7.69 16.01 -4.89
C LYS A 448 -7.48 15.49 -3.47
N PRO A 449 -8.17 16.04 -2.44
CA PRO A 449 -8.08 15.52 -1.08
C PRO A 449 -8.47 14.05 -1.04
N MET A 450 -7.70 13.25 -0.31
CA MET A 450 -8.09 11.88 0.00
C MET A 450 -8.84 11.83 1.33
N PHE A 451 -9.85 10.94 1.36
CA PHE A 451 -10.60 10.38 2.49
C PHE A 451 -12.00 10.93 2.85
N PRO A 452 -13.01 10.04 3.02
CA PRO A 452 -14.02 10.19 4.07
C PRO A 452 -13.39 9.94 5.46
N PRO A 453 -13.92 10.55 6.53
CA PRO A 453 -13.29 10.56 7.86
C PRO A 453 -13.08 9.18 8.49
N PHE A 454 -11.99 9.04 9.27
CA PHE A 454 -11.65 7.87 10.08
C PHE A 454 -12.65 7.68 11.24
N ASN A 455 -13.79 7.06 10.94
CA ASN A 455 -14.62 6.33 11.91
C ASN A 455 -15.71 5.45 11.27
N GLU A 456 -15.66 5.24 9.95
CA GLU A 456 -16.69 4.48 9.23
C GLU A 456 -16.15 3.14 8.73
N GLN A 457 -17.02 2.12 8.78
CA GLN A 457 -16.76 0.82 8.17
C GLN A 457 -16.51 1.03 6.68
N VAL A 458 -15.32 0.67 6.20
CA VAL A 458 -14.98 0.82 4.79
C VAL A 458 -15.43 -0.42 4.03
N THR A 459 -16.66 -0.38 3.51
CA THR A 459 -17.13 -1.40 2.57
C THR A 459 -16.56 -1.10 1.19
N VAL A 460 -15.48 -1.80 0.82
CA VAL A 460 -14.93 -1.76 -0.55
C VAL A 460 -15.56 -2.89 -1.36
N THR A 461 -16.49 -2.56 -2.25
CA THR A 461 -16.87 -3.49 -3.32
C THR A 461 -15.75 -3.55 -4.35
N ASN A 462 -15.39 -4.79 -4.74
CA ASN A 462 -14.31 -5.14 -5.67
C ASN A 462 -13.98 -4.04 -6.72
N PRO A 463 -12.72 -3.58 -6.79
CA PRO A 463 -12.29 -2.47 -7.66
C PRO A 463 -12.33 -2.76 -9.18
N GLU A 464 -12.50 -4.01 -9.63
CA GLU A 464 -12.43 -4.34 -11.05
C GLU A 464 -13.75 -4.19 -11.84
N ASN A 465 -14.84 -3.72 -11.22
CA ASN A 465 -16.13 -3.58 -11.92
C ASN A 465 -16.59 -4.90 -12.61
N ILE A 466 -16.05 -6.05 -12.17
CA ILE A 466 -16.49 -7.36 -12.62
C ILE A 466 -17.89 -7.53 -12.05
N ARG A 467 -18.88 -7.55 -12.96
CA ARG A 467 -20.25 -7.94 -12.61
C ARG A 467 -20.21 -9.38 -12.12
N LEU A 468 -20.12 -9.54 -10.81
CA LEU A 468 -20.37 -10.81 -10.14
C LEU A 468 -21.86 -11.09 -10.34
N GLY A 469 -22.18 -11.96 -11.30
CA GLY A 469 -23.54 -12.37 -11.65
C GLY A 469 -24.24 -13.14 -10.53
N ILE A 470 -24.52 -12.45 -9.42
CA ILE A 470 -25.14 -12.98 -8.19
C ILE A 470 -26.43 -12.20 -7.85
N ASP A 471 -26.76 -11.15 -8.60
CA ASP A 471 -28.01 -10.37 -8.46
C ASP A 471 -29.29 -11.18 -8.81
N ALA A 472 -29.14 -12.43 -9.26
CA ALA A 472 -30.27 -13.30 -9.58
C ALA A 472 -30.93 -13.94 -8.36
N ALA A 473 -30.20 -14.16 -7.24
CA ALA A 473 -30.78 -14.83 -6.07
C ALA A 473 -31.48 -13.87 -5.09
N ALA A 474 -31.01 -12.61 -5.01
CA ALA A 474 -31.59 -11.60 -4.12
C ALA A 474 -32.94 -11.05 -4.64
N LYS A 475 -33.15 -11.04 -5.97
CA LYS A 475 -34.44 -10.64 -6.57
C LYS A 475 -35.56 -11.62 -6.24
N THR A 476 -35.28 -12.93 -6.21
CA THR A 476 -36.31 -13.96 -5.94
C THR A 476 -36.84 -13.86 -4.51
N ALA A 477 -36.00 -13.50 -3.54
CA ALA A 477 -36.43 -13.31 -2.15
C ALA A 477 -37.27 -12.02 -1.98
N GLN A 478 -36.85 -10.91 -2.62
CA GLN A 478 -37.57 -9.64 -2.56
C GLN A 478 -38.89 -9.64 -3.35
N GLU A 479 -38.97 -10.38 -4.47
CA GLU A 479 -40.21 -10.55 -5.25
C GLU A 479 -41.20 -11.50 -4.55
N ASN A 480 -40.71 -12.55 -3.87
CA ASN A 480 -41.57 -13.43 -3.07
C ASN A 480 -42.12 -12.72 -1.82
N GLU A 481 -41.33 -11.85 -1.18
CA GLU A 481 -41.79 -11.06 -0.04
C GLU A 481 -42.77 -9.94 -0.45
N LYS A 482 -42.59 -9.34 -1.64
CA LYS A 482 -43.57 -8.43 -2.24
C LYS A 482 -44.87 -9.13 -2.63
N ARG A 483 -44.81 -10.35 -3.20
CA ARG A 483 -46.01 -11.15 -3.51
C ARG A 483 -46.80 -11.53 -2.26
N ALA A 484 -46.13 -11.84 -1.15
CA ALA A 484 -46.78 -12.16 0.12
C ALA A 484 -47.48 -10.94 0.77
N LYS A 485 -46.97 -9.72 0.55
CA LYS A 485 -47.55 -8.46 1.08
C LYS A 485 -48.66 -7.85 0.20
N LEU A 486 -48.87 -8.38 -1.02
CA LEU A 486 -49.89 -7.94 -1.98
C LEU A 486 -51.09 -8.90 -2.08
N ALA A 487 -51.11 -10.00 -1.32
CA ALA A 487 -52.26 -10.89 -1.27
C ALA A 487 -53.42 -10.20 -0.51
N PRO A 488 -54.61 -10.05 -1.10
CA PRO A 488 -55.75 -9.46 -0.40
C PRO A 488 -56.21 -10.38 0.74
N PRO A 489 -56.79 -9.83 1.83
CA PRO A 489 -57.29 -10.65 2.92
C PRO A 489 -58.43 -11.56 2.43
N PRO A 490 -58.62 -12.75 3.03
CA PRO A 490 -59.67 -13.67 2.62
C PRO A 490 -61.04 -13.01 2.75
N GLY A 491 -61.73 -12.91 1.61
CA GLY A 491 -63.04 -12.28 1.49
C GLY A 491 -64.14 -13.06 2.20
N ILE A 492 -65.03 -12.30 2.82
CA ILE A 492 -66.33 -12.70 3.37
C ILE A 492 -67.20 -13.27 2.23
N GLU A 493 -67.79 -14.44 2.45
CA GLU A 493 -68.71 -15.12 1.53
C GLU A 493 -69.94 -14.26 1.19
N PRO A 494 -70.44 -14.28 -0.06
CA PRO A 494 -71.72 -13.67 -0.38
C PRO A 494 -72.88 -14.61 -0.01
N ARG A 495 -73.79 -14.09 0.83
CA ARG A 495 -75.13 -14.65 1.03
C ARG A 495 -75.87 -14.72 -0.30
N ILE A 496 -76.32 -15.92 -0.67
CA ILE A 496 -77.38 -16.13 -1.66
C ILE A 496 -78.69 -16.36 -0.89
N ALA A 497 -79.73 -15.60 -1.24
CA ALA A 497 -81.12 -15.84 -0.88
C ALA A 497 -81.96 -15.44 -2.12
N PRO A 498 -83.20 -15.95 -2.30
CA PRO A 498 -84.19 -16.21 -1.27
C PRO A 498 -84.21 -17.64 -0.71
#